data_AF-A0A0A9ESU8-F1
#
_entry.id   AF-A0A0A9ESU8-F1
#
_cell.length_a   1.000
_cell.length_b   1.000
_cell.length_c   1.000
_cell.angle_alpha   90.00
_cell.angle_beta   90.00
_cell.angle_gamma   90.00
#
_symmetry.space_group_name_H-M   'P 1'
#
loop_
_entity.id
_entity.type
_entity.pdbx_description
1 polymer ?
#
loop_
_entity_poly.entity_id
_entity_poly.type
_entity_poly.pdbx_seq_one_letter_code
_entity_poly.pdbx_strand_id
1 'polypeptide(L)'
;MMEVPQLHGFGPAANRLLEAYNTLLQFLGNLRSLRDSYTAMAAGSLSASNVPSSVTKIISDCESALTFLNHSLSILSTSVAREQGETL
;
A
#
# COMPACT_ATOMS: atom_id res chain seq x y z
N MET A 1 9.46 -2.78 3.64
CA MET A 1 9.10 -1.54 2.91
C MET A 1 8.52 -1.98 1.58
N MET A 2 7.34 -1.49 1.16
CA MET A 2 6.79 -1.86 -0.16
C MET A 2 7.49 -1.05 -1.24
N GLU A 3 7.87 -1.71 -2.33
CA GLU A 3 8.50 -1.06 -3.47
C GLU A 3 7.47 -0.28 -4.29
N VAL A 4 7.90 0.85 -4.83
CA VAL A 4 7.06 1.68 -5.70
C VAL A 4 6.86 0.95 -7.04
N PRO A 5 5.62 0.84 -7.56
CA PRO A 5 5.35 0.20 -8.84
C PRO A 5 6.10 0.92 -9.97
N GLN A 6 6.67 0.13 -10.88
CA GLN A 6 7.24 0.64 -12.12
C GLN A 6 6.10 0.87 -13.11
N LEU A 7 5.88 2.12 -13.50
CA LEU A 7 4.74 2.55 -14.33
C LEU A 7 5.16 2.95 -15.75
N HIS A 8 6.14 2.24 -16.32
CA HIS A 8 6.58 2.47 -17.69
C HIS A 8 5.42 2.27 -18.66
N GLY A 9 5.29 3.16 -19.64
CA GLY A 9 4.26 3.10 -20.68
C GLY A 9 2.91 3.75 -20.34
N PHE A 10 2.67 4.16 -19.08
CA PHE A 10 1.39 4.74 -18.64
C PHE A 10 1.19 6.23 -19.04
N GLY A 11 2.18 6.86 -19.65
CA GLY A 11 2.09 8.25 -20.11
C GLY A 11 1.67 9.23 -19.00
N PRO A 12 0.82 10.23 -19.28
CA PRO A 12 0.39 11.22 -18.29
C PRO A 12 -0.33 10.64 -17.06
N ALA A 13 -0.91 9.44 -17.18
CA ALA A 13 -1.59 8.76 -16.07
C ALA A 13 -0.61 8.20 -15.03
N ALA A 14 0.66 7.97 -15.40
CA ALA A 14 1.68 7.42 -14.51
C ALA A 14 1.86 8.27 -13.24
N ASN A 15 1.93 9.60 -13.39
CA ASN A 15 2.11 10.52 -12.27
C ASN A 15 0.91 10.52 -11.32
N ARG A 16 -0.32 10.51 -11.87
CA ARG A 16 -1.55 10.44 -11.05
C ARG A 16 -1.65 9.13 -10.27
N LEU A 17 -1.28 8.04 -10.92
CA LEU A 17 -1.26 6.74 -10.28
C LEU A 17 -0.18 6.66 -9.19
N LEU A 18 0.99 7.25 -9.42
CA LEU A 18 2.07 7.34 -8.43
C LEU A 18 1.67 8.22 -7.23
N GLU A 19 1.03 9.36 -7.45
CA GLU A 19 0.47 10.22 -6.39
C GLU A 19 -0.54 9.45 -5.52
N ALA A 20 -1.47 8.73 -6.16
CA ALA A 20 -2.45 7.90 -5.47
C ALA A 20 -1.77 6.77 -4.68
N TYR A 21 -0.79 6.09 -5.27
CA TYR A 21 -0.05 5.01 -4.62
C TYR A 21 0.71 5.51 -3.38
N ASN A 22 1.40 6.64 -3.48
CA ASN A 22 2.09 7.27 -2.36
C ASN A 22 1.12 7.68 -1.24
N THR A 23 -0.07 8.18 -1.60
CA THR A 23 -1.12 8.50 -0.62
C THR A 23 -1.56 7.24 0.16
N LEU A 24 -1.70 6.10 -0.53
CA LEU A 24 -2.02 4.83 0.13
C LEU A 24 -0.89 4.32 1.04
N LEU A 25 0.38 4.47 0.62
CA LEU A 25 1.53 4.13 1.46
C LEU A 25 1.57 4.99 2.73
N GLN A 26 1.33 6.30 2.60
CA GLN A 26 1.25 7.21 3.75
C GLN A 26 0.11 6.80 4.69
N PHE A 27 -1.06 6.46 4.16
CA PHE A 27 -2.18 5.96 4.95
C PHE A 27 -1.83 4.70 5.74
N LEU A 28 -1.17 3.73 5.12
CA LEU A 28 -0.70 2.51 5.79
C LEU A 28 0.32 2.83 6.91
N GLY A 29 1.24 3.77 6.66
CA GLY A 29 2.18 4.26 7.68
C GLY A 29 1.48 4.89 8.88
N ASN A 30 0.42 5.68 8.63
CA ASN A 30 -0.40 6.28 9.68
C ASN A 30 -1.13 5.23 10.51
N LEU A 31 -1.69 4.19 9.89
CA LEU A 31 -2.34 3.07 10.59
C LEU A 31 -1.38 2.31 11.51
N ARG A 32 -0.15 2.06 11.05
CA ARG A 32 0.90 1.42 11.87
C ARG A 32 1.26 2.31 13.07
N SER A 33 1.44 3.60 12.85
CA SER A 33 1.73 4.57 13.91
C SER A 33 0.59 4.64 14.96
N LEU A 34 -0.66 4.55 14.51
CA LEU A 34 -1.84 4.49 15.39
C LEU A 34 -1.83 3.23 16.26
N ARG A 35 -1.59 2.06 15.66
CA ARG A 35 -1.45 0.79 16.39
C ARG A 35 -0.36 0.89 17.45
N ASP A 36 0.81 1.39 17.07
CA ASP A 36 1.97 1.46 17.97
C ASP A 36 1.70 2.43 19.14
N SER A 37 1.02 3.55 18.87
CA SER A 37 0.56 4.49 19.90
C SER A 37 -0.43 3.84 20.87
N TYR A 38 -1.39 3.05 20.36
CA TYR A 38 -2.33 2.30 21.19
C TYR A 38 -1.61 1.25 22.05
N THR A 39 -0.67 0.50 21.49
CA THR A 39 0.13 -0.48 22.23
C THR A 39 0.96 0.17 23.34
N ALA A 40 1.57 1.33 23.07
CA ALA A 40 2.33 2.07 24.06
C ALA A 40 1.44 2.56 25.23
N MET A 41 0.24 3.04 24.93
CA MET A 41 -0.74 3.45 25.95
C MET A 41 -1.26 2.25 26.76
N ALA A 42 -1.54 1.13 26.10
CA ALA A 42 -2.05 -0.09 26.74
C ALA A 42 -1.02 -0.73 27.68
N ALA A 43 0.29 -0.62 27.37
CA ALA A 43 1.36 -1.12 28.23
C ALA A 43 1.40 -0.47 29.63
N GLY A 44 0.84 0.74 29.78
CA GLY A 44 0.69 1.42 31.07
C GLY A 44 -0.64 1.17 31.79
N SER A 45 -1.55 0.39 31.20
CA SER A 45 -2.91 0.17 31.71
C SER A 45 -3.08 -1.25 32.25
N LEU A 46 -3.56 -1.37 33.50
CA LEU A 46 -3.86 -2.66 34.15
C LEU A 46 -5.10 -3.38 33.55
N SER A 47 -5.84 -2.72 32.66
CA SER A 47 -6.97 -3.30 31.91
C SER A 47 -6.58 -3.55 30.45
N ALA A 48 -5.71 -4.54 30.21
CA ALA A 48 -5.45 -5.04 28.86
C ALA A 48 -6.60 -5.96 28.39
N SER A 49 -7.84 -5.45 28.41
CA SER A 49 -8.99 -6.14 27.87
C SER A 49 -9.09 -5.82 26.38
N ASN A 50 -8.44 -6.66 25.58
CA ASN A 50 -8.68 -6.90 24.15
C ASN A 50 -9.00 -5.67 23.29
N VAL A 51 -8.04 -5.26 22.44
CA VAL A 51 -8.18 -5.08 20.97
C VAL A 51 -7.16 -4.05 20.47
N PRO A 52 -6.05 -4.53 19.86
CA PRO A 52 -5.53 -3.95 18.63
C PRO A 52 -5.97 -4.79 17.41
N SER A 53 -6.87 -5.77 17.58
CA SER A 53 -7.18 -6.78 16.55
C SER A 53 -7.86 -6.19 15.31
N SER A 54 -8.74 -5.19 15.47
CA SER A 54 -9.39 -4.53 14.33
C SER A 54 -8.40 -3.70 13.51
N VAL A 55 -7.58 -2.88 14.16
CA VAL A 55 -6.55 -2.08 13.49
C VAL A 55 -5.48 -2.96 12.86
N THR A 56 -5.05 -4.03 13.53
CA THR A 56 -4.10 -5.01 12.99
C THR A 56 -4.67 -5.71 11.77
N LYS A 57 -5.96 -6.07 11.79
CA LYS A 57 -6.65 -6.65 10.64
C LYS A 57 -6.71 -5.66 9.47
N ILE A 58 -7.08 -4.40 9.70
CA ILE A 58 -7.11 -3.37 8.66
C ILE A 58 -5.71 -3.17 8.04
N ILE A 59 -4.66 -3.13 8.86
CA ILE A 59 -3.27 -3.05 8.37
C ILE A 59 -2.96 -4.23 7.45
N SER A 60 -3.27 -5.46 7.88
CA SER A 60 -3.04 -6.67 7.09
C SER A 60 -3.84 -6.68 5.79
N ASP A 61 -5.10 -6.25 5.82
CA ASP A 61 -5.96 -6.16 4.64
C ASP A 61 -5.42 -5.12 3.65
N CYS A 62 -4.96 -3.96 4.14
CA CYS A 62 -4.32 -2.92 3.33
C CYS A 62 -2.98 -3.40 2.72
N GLU A 63 -2.16 -4.14 3.47
CA GLU A 63 -0.90 -4.71 2.97
C GLU A 63 -1.15 -5.72 1.85
N SER A 64 -2.13 -6.60 2.03
CA SER A 64 -2.55 -7.56 1.01
C SER A 64 -3.07 -6.85 -0.25
N ALA A 65 -3.97 -5.88 -0.09
CA ALA A 65 -4.53 -5.12 -1.21
C ALA A 65 -3.46 -4.32 -1.97
N LEU A 66 -2.50 -3.72 -1.27
CA LEU A 66 -1.39 -2.99 -1.90
C LEU A 66 -0.42 -3.90 -2.63
N THR A 67 -0.19 -5.11 -2.10
CA THR A 67 0.59 -6.15 -2.80
C THR A 67 -0.09 -6.56 -4.10
N PHE A 68 -1.40 -6.81 -4.04
CA PHE A 68 -2.21 -7.14 -5.22
C PHE A 68 -2.21 -6.01 -6.26
N LEU A 69 -2.36 -4.75 -5.80
CA LEU A 69 -2.31 -3.58 -6.67
C LEU A 69 -0.94 -3.46 -7.34
N ASN A 70 0.16 -3.57 -6.58
CA ASN A 70 1.51 -3.48 -7.13
C ASN A 70 1.77 -4.56 -8.20
N HIS A 71 1.35 -5.80 -7.92
CA HIS A 71 1.44 -6.89 -8.89
C HIS A 71 0.64 -6.60 -10.17
N SER A 72 -0.60 -6.13 -10.01
CA SER A 72 -1.48 -5.78 -11.14
C SER A 72 -0.90 -4.65 -12.00
N LEU A 73 -0.34 -3.62 -11.36
CA LEU A 73 0.33 -2.51 -12.06
C LEU A 73 1.60 -2.96 -12.78
N SER A 74 2.36 -3.89 -12.20
CA SER A 74 3.51 -4.49 -12.85
C SER A 74 3.12 -5.27 -14.11
N ILE A 75 2.05 -6.08 -14.05
CA ILE A 75 1.52 -6.81 -15.23
C ILE A 75 1.08 -5.82 -16.31
N LEU A 76 0.37 -4.76 -15.91
CA LEU A 76 -0.11 -3.77 -16.85
C LEU A 76 1.05 -2.99 -17.50
N SER A 77 2.08 -2.63 -16.72
CA SER A 77 3.28 -1.97 -17.26
C SER A 77 4.00 -2.83 -18.29
N THR A 78 4.18 -4.12 -18.01
CA THR A 78 4.81 -5.04 -18.98
C THR A 78 3.94 -5.26 -20.21
N SER A 79 2.62 -5.31 -20.05
CA SER A 79 1.68 -5.46 -21.17
C SER A 79 1.72 -4.25 -22.10
N VAL A 80 1.69 -3.04 -21.54
CA VAL A 80 1.79 -1.80 -22.31
C VAL A 80 3.15 -1.67 -23.00
N ALA A 81 4.25 -2.02 -22.31
CA ALA A 81 5.58 -2.01 -22.92
C ALA A 81 5.70 -2.96 -24.12
N ARG A 82 5.05 -4.14 -24.03
CA ARG A 82 4.97 -5.09 -25.15
C ARG A 82 4.17 -4.52 -26.33
N GLU A 83 3.00 -3.94 -26.08
CA GLU A 83 2.17 -3.32 -27.13
C GLU A 83 2.89 -2.17 -27.84
N GLN A 84 3.64 -1.34 -27.11
CA GLN A 84 4.44 -0.25 -27.69
C GLN A 84 5.63 -0.76 -28.50
N GLY A 85 6.21 -1.91 -28.15
CA GLY A 85 7.26 -2.56 -28.93
C GLY A 85 6.75 -3.22 -30.22
N GLU A 86 5.48 -3.61 -30.28
CA GLU A 86 4.82 -4.19 -31.46
C GLU A 86 4.33 -3.13 -32.47
N THR A 87 4.32 -1.84 -32.08
CA THR A 87 3.90 -0.71 -32.93
C THR A 87 5.06 0.01 -33.64
N LEU A 88 6.28 -0.52 -33.53
CA LEU A 88 7.51 -0.06 -34.22
C LEU A 88 7.93 -1.06 -35.30
#